data_AF-A0A0D8J2W0-F1
#
_entry.id   AF-A0A0D8J2W0-F1
#
_cell.length_a   1.000
_cell.length_b   1.000
_cell.length_c   1.000
_cell.angle_alpha   90.00
_cell.angle_beta   90.00
_cell.angle_gamma   90.00
#
_symmetry.space_group_name_H-M   'P 1'
#
loop_
_entity.id
_entity.type
_entity.pdbx_description
1 polymer ?
#
loop_
_entity_poly.entity_id
_entity_poly.type
_entity_poly.pdbx_seq_one_letter_code
_entity_poly.pdbx_strand_id
1 'polypeptide(L)'
;MTNVVLVRHEGDFSCSGYLFETPVDLKKGQRVRVKTRRGEADAIVIHDSAEVDDSVLAMMATVCHAKIPLAPVVGVYSLILVGKAENVCVEENR
;
A
#
# COMPACT_ATOMS: atom_id res chain seq x y z
N MET A 1 8.89 -17.26 -2.86
CA MET A 1 8.88 -16.00 -2.07
C MET A 1 7.89 -15.08 -2.73
N THR A 2 6.95 -14.54 -1.96
CA THR A 2 5.86 -13.69 -2.43
C THR A 2 5.95 -12.35 -1.70
N ASN A 3 5.92 -11.25 -2.43
CA ASN A 3 5.89 -9.92 -1.81
C ASN A 3 4.45 -9.56 -1.47
N VAL A 4 4.17 -9.38 -0.18
CA VAL A 4 2.82 -9.16 0.35
C VAL A 4 2.70 -7.78 0.97
N VAL A 5 1.47 -7.28 0.98
CA VAL A 5 1.15 -5.99 1.60
C VAL A 5 -0.20 -6.05 2.31
N LEU A 6 -0.28 -5.41 3.47
CA LEU A 6 -1.54 -5.16 4.17
C LEU A 6 -2.06 -3.78 3.82
N VAL A 7 -3.30 -3.73 3.33
CA VAL A 7 -3.96 -2.48 2.94
C VAL A 7 -5.28 -2.33 3.68
N ARG A 8 -5.72 -1.09 3.84
CA ARG A 8 -7.06 -0.74 4.31
C ARG A 8 -7.80 -0.03 3.20
N HIS A 9 -9.00 -0.47 2.86
CA HIS A 9 -9.82 0.22 1.87
C HIS A 9 -10.14 1.65 2.32
N GLU A 10 -10.15 2.59 1.38
CA GLU A 10 -10.57 3.96 1.71
C GLU A 10 -12.04 3.99 2.14
N GLY A 11 -12.33 4.63 3.27
CA GLY A 11 -13.65 4.64 3.91
C GLY A 11 -13.91 3.47 4.86
N ASP A 12 -13.02 2.47 4.93
CA ASP A 12 -13.04 1.46 5.98
C ASP A 12 -12.24 1.97 7.19
N PHE A 13 -12.93 2.19 8.31
CA PHE A 13 -12.33 2.62 9.57
C PHE A 13 -11.99 1.46 10.50
N SER A 14 -12.23 0.22 10.07
CA SER A 14 -11.83 -0.95 10.83
C SER A 14 -10.31 -1.07 10.91
N CYS A 15 -9.82 -1.68 11.99
CA CYS A 15 -8.41 -2.00 12.16
C CYS A 15 -7.98 -3.25 11.37
N SER A 16 -8.91 -3.94 10.71
CA SER A 16 -8.62 -5.14 9.93
C SER A 16 -8.04 -4.75 8.56
N GLY A 17 -6.75 -5.04 8.37
CA GLY A 17 -6.11 -4.96 7.07
C GLY A 17 -6.45 -6.15 6.19
N TYR A 18 -6.46 -5.92 4.89
CA TYR A 18 -6.64 -6.93 3.85
C TYR A 18 -5.30 -7.25 3.22
N LEU A 19 -5.02 -8.54 3.03
CA LEU A 19 -3.74 -9.04 2.51
C LEU A 19 -3.78 -9.18 0.99
N PHE A 20 -2.81 -8.57 0.30
CA PHE A 20 -2.65 -8.62 -1.15
C PHE A 20 -1.21 -8.99 -1.53
N GLU A 21 -1.06 -9.51 -2.74
CA GLU A 21 0.24 -9.65 -3.40
C GLU A 21 0.58 -8.36 -4.17
N THR A 22 1.84 -7.95 -4.14
CA THR A 22 2.31 -6.75 -4.84
C THR A 22 3.54 -7.06 -5.70
N PRO A 23 3.62 -6.55 -6.94
CA PRO A 23 4.80 -6.72 -7.78
C PRO A 23 5.94 -5.73 -7.43
N VAL A 24 5.69 -4.77 -6.54
CA VAL A 24 6.64 -3.70 -6.18
C VAL A 24 6.67 -3.48 -4.68
N ASP A 25 7.77 -2.90 -4.20
CA ASP A 25 7.90 -2.50 -2.81
C ASP A 25 7.04 -1.28 -2.48
N LEU A 26 6.21 -1.43 -1.46
CA LEU A 26 5.28 -0.42 -1.01
C LEU A 26 5.64 0.05 0.40
N LYS A 27 5.45 1.35 0.63
CA LYS A 27 5.67 1.98 1.93
C LYS A 27 4.36 2.31 2.62
N LYS A 28 4.36 2.19 3.94
CA LYS A 28 3.25 2.63 4.78
C LYS A 28 2.76 4.02 4.39
N GLY A 29 1.44 4.17 4.29
CA GLY A 29 0.77 5.42 3.93
C GLY A 29 0.65 5.68 2.42
N GLN A 30 1.28 4.88 1.56
CA GLN A 30 1.07 4.97 0.12
C GLN A 30 -0.36 4.58 -0.24
N ARG A 31 -0.94 5.31 -1.20
CA ARG A 31 -2.23 4.98 -1.80
C ARG A 31 -2.00 4.00 -2.94
N VAL A 32 -2.83 2.97 -2.98
CA VAL A 32 -2.78 1.90 -3.97
C VAL A 32 -4.19 1.57 -4.44
N ARG A 33 -4.29 0.90 -5.58
CA ARG A 33 -5.52 0.36 -6.12
C ARG A 33 -5.41 -1.16 -6.12
N VAL A 34 -6.42 -1.84 -5.59
CA VAL A 34 -6.41 -3.29 -5.40
C VAL A 34 -7.61 -3.96 -6.06
N LYS A 35 -7.45 -5.21 -6.50
CA LYS A 35 -8.53 -5.98 -7.13
C LYS A 35 -9.36 -6.72 -6.08
N THR A 36 -10.61 -6.31 -5.87
CA THR A 36 -11.56 -6.99 -4.98
C THR A 36 -12.55 -7.85 -5.76
N ARG A 37 -13.38 -8.63 -5.05
CA ARG A 37 -14.48 -9.40 -5.67
C ARG A 37 -15.53 -8.51 -6.36
N ARG A 38 -15.65 -7.24 -5.96
CA ARG A 38 -16.65 -6.29 -6.48
C ARG A 38 -16.09 -5.35 -7.55
N GLY A 39 -14.83 -5.51 -7.91
CA GLY A 39 -14.09 -4.60 -8.80
C GLY A 39 -12.86 -4.01 -8.13
N GLU A 40 -12.27 -3.01 -8.76
CA GLU A 40 -11.09 -2.32 -8.24
C GLU A 40 -11.51 -1.31 -7.16
N ALA A 41 -10.72 -1.22 -6.09
CA ALA A 41 -10.95 -0.29 -4.99
C ALA A 41 -9.65 0.41 -4.58
N ASP A 42 -9.79 1.65 -4.14
CA ASP A 42 -8.68 2.42 -3.57
C ASP A 42 -8.43 1.98 -2.13
N ALA A 43 -7.15 1.95 -1.75
CA ALA A 43 -6.70 1.51 -0.44
C ALA A 43 -5.42 2.21 -0.02
N ILE A 44 -5.14 2.19 1.28
CA ILE A 44 -3.95 2.76 1.90
C ILE A 44 -3.13 1.63 2.51
N VAL A 45 -1.83 1.63 2.24
CA VAL A 45 -0.87 0.67 2.78
C VAL A 45 -0.71 0.89 4.29
N ILE A 46 -0.93 -0.15 5.11
CA ILE A 46 -0.88 -0.08 6.58
C ILE A 46 0.55 -0.28 7.10
N HIS A 47 1.30 -1.19 6.46
CA HIS A 47 2.68 -1.53 6.76
C HIS A 47 3.48 -1.64 5.47
N ASP A 48 4.79 -1.43 5.56
CA ASP A 48 5.70 -1.69 4.44
C ASP A 48 5.50 -3.12 3.91
N SER A 49 5.60 -3.29 2.60
CA SER A 49 5.53 -4.62 1.99
C SER A 49 6.70 -5.49 2.43
N ALA A 50 6.51 -6.79 2.39
CA ALA A 50 7.52 -7.76 2.79
C ALA A 50 7.51 -8.99 1.90
N GLU A 51 8.71 -9.46 1.54
CA GLU A 51 8.88 -10.78 0.95
C GLU A 51 8.74 -11.85 2.03
N VAL A 52 7.84 -12.80 1.78
CA VAL A 52 7.57 -13.92 2.68
C VAL A 52 7.70 -15.25 1.94
N ASP A 53 8.07 -16.30 2.67
CA ASP A 53 8.02 -17.67 2.16
C ASP A 53 6.59 -18.25 2.20
N ASP A 54 6.40 -19.42 1.61
CA ASP A 54 5.09 -20.06 1.45
C ASP A 54 4.46 -20.45 2.80
N SER A 55 5.27 -20.78 3.81
CA SER A 55 4.80 -21.17 5.14
C SER A 55 4.28 -19.97 5.93
N VAL A 56 4.99 -18.85 5.86
CA VAL A 56 4.58 -17.57 6.44
C VAL A 56 3.37 -17.01 5.69
N LEU A 57 3.35 -17.12 4.35
CA LEU A 57 2.21 -16.74 3.52
C LEU A 57 0.92 -17.49 3.92
N ALA A 58 1.00 -18.80 4.12
CA ALA A 58 -0.13 -19.62 4.56
C ALA A 58 -0.66 -19.19 5.94
N MET A 59 0.25 -18.86 6.87
CA MET A 59 -0.09 -18.35 8.19
C MET A 59 -0.80 -16.99 8.10
N MET A 60 -0.23 -16.05 7.34
CA MET A 60 -0.80 -14.72 7.14
C MET A 60 -2.16 -14.78 6.45
N ALA A 61 -2.31 -15.61 5.42
CA ALA A 61 -3.59 -15.81 4.74
C ALA A 61 -4.68 -16.31 5.69
N THR A 62 -4.32 -17.19 6.63
CA THR A 62 -5.24 -17.69 7.66
C THR A 62 -5.66 -16.57 8.62
N VAL A 63 -4.71 -15.79 9.14
CA VAL A 63 -4.95 -14.69 10.09
C VAL A 63 -5.77 -13.56 9.45
N CYS A 64 -5.50 -13.25 8.18
CA CYS A 64 -6.17 -12.17 7.45
C CYS A 64 -7.43 -12.63 6.70
N HIS A 65 -7.86 -13.88 6.86
CA HIS A 65 -8.97 -14.49 6.12
C HIS A 65 -8.84 -14.32 4.59
N ALA A 66 -7.62 -14.31 4.07
CA ALA A 66 -7.32 -14.17 2.66
C ALA A 66 -7.30 -15.54 1.97
N LYS A 67 -7.70 -15.55 0.70
CA LYS A 67 -7.64 -16.76 -0.14
C LYS A 67 -6.34 -16.76 -0.93
N ILE A 68 -5.69 -17.93 -1.03
CA ILE A 68 -4.54 -18.17 -1.91
C ILE A 68 -5.04 -18.69 -3.28
N PRO A 69 -4.48 -18.22 -4.42
CA PRO A 69 -3.49 -17.14 -4.54
C PRO A 69 -4.09 -15.79 -4.12
N LEU A 70 -3.25 -14.93 -3.53
CA LEU A 70 -3.69 -13.61 -3.09
C LEU A 70 -4.15 -12.77 -4.29
N ALA A 71 -5.07 -11.85 -4.02
CA ALA A 71 -5.44 -10.86 -5.04
C ALA A 71 -4.28 -9.87 -5.23
N PRO A 72 -4.09 -9.34 -6.45
CA PRO A 72 -2.99 -8.42 -6.72
C PRO A 72 -3.35 -6.96 -6.38
N VAL A 73 -2.32 -6.19 -6.04
CA VAL A 73 -2.28 -4.73 -6.22
C VAL A 73 -2.24 -4.44 -7.72
N VAL A 74 -3.17 -3.63 -8.21
CA VAL A 74 -3.33 -3.31 -9.64
C VAL A 74 -2.85 -1.91 -10.01
N GLY A 75 -2.60 -1.04 -9.04
CA GLY A 75 -2.07 0.30 -9.28
C GLY A 75 -1.43 0.91 -8.04
N VAL A 76 -0.45 1.78 -8.26
CA VAL A 76 0.22 2.56 -7.22
C VAL A 76 0.13 4.02 -7.59
N TYR A 77 -0.35 4.85 -6.67
CA TYR A 77 -0.43 6.29 -6.90
C TYR A 77 0.95 6.90 -6.67
N SER A 78 1.54 7.50 -7.70
CA SER A 78 2.76 8.28 -7.54
C SER A 78 2.45 9.57 -6.79
N LEU A 79 3.12 9.80 -5.66
CA LEU A 79 3.15 11.11 -5.02
C LEU A 79 3.92 12.06 -5.93
N ILE A 80 3.20 12.89 -6.68
CA ILE A 80 3.81 14.08 -7.30
C ILE A 80 4.01 15.06 -6.15
N LEU A 81 5.25 15.19 -5.66
CA LEU A 81 5.64 16.28 -4.76
C LEU A 81 5.53 17.60 -5.55
N VAL A 82 4.37 18.24 -5.50
CA VAL A 82 4.22 19.61 -6.00
C VAL A 82 5.07 20.49 -5.09
N GLY A 83 6.02 21.19 -5.71
CA GLY A 83 7.20 21.81 -5.09
C GLY A 83 6.96 22.56 -3.78
N LYS A 84 7.89 22.33 -2.85
CA LYS A 84 8.14 23.22 -1.71
C LYS A 84 8.60 24.56 -2.29
N ALA A 85 7.75 25.58 -2.29
CA ALA A 85 8.16 26.95 -2.58
C ALA A 85 9.09 27.42 -1.46
N GLU A 86 10.40 27.39 -1.72
CA GLU A 86 11.38 28.06 -0.86
C GLU A 86 11.28 29.57 -1.15
N ASN A 87 10.63 30.30 -0.25
CA ASN A 87 10.72 31.76 -0.21
C ASN A 87 12.15 32.14 0.19
N VAL A 88 13.05 32.25 -0.78
CA VAL A 88 14.34 32.92 -0.59
C VAL A 88 14.08 34.42 -0.72
N CYS A 89 13.84 35.08 0.41
CA CYS A 89 13.99 36.53 0.50
C CYS A 89 15.49 36.83 0.35
N VAL A 90 15.90 37.32 -0.83
CA VAL A 90 17.22 37.93 -0.99
C VAL A 90 17.13 39.31 -0.35
N GLU A 91 17.72 39.49 0.84
CA GLU A 91 18.02 40.83 1.35
C GLU A 91 19.12 41.43 0.47
N GLU A 92 18.74 42.44 -0.31
CA GLU A 92 19.65 43.30 -1.05
C GLU A 92 20.24 44.31 -0.04
N ASN A 93 21.44 44.01 0.48
CA ASN A 93 22.21 44.95 1.30
C ASN A 93 22.52 46.22 0.49
N ARG A 94 22.11 47.37 1.01
CA ARG A 94 22.59 48.70 0.62
C ARG A 94 23.62 49.22 1.61
#